data_AF-A0A4Y9MB94-F1
#
_entry.id   AF-A0A4Y9MB94-F1
#
_cell.length_a   1.000
_cell.length_b   1.000
_cell.length_c   1.000
_cell.angle_alpha   90.00
_cell.angle_beta   90.00
_cell.angle_gamma   90.00
#
_symmetry.space_group_name_H-M   'P 1'
#
loop_
_entity.id
_entity.type
_entity.pdbx_description
1 polymer ?
#
loop_
_entity_poly.entity_id
_entity_poly.type
_entity_poly.pdbx_seq_one_letter_code
_entity_poly.pdbx_strand_id
1 'polypeptide(L)'
;MTGIGPTSQHPQGPDDAAPGEVPPPAPTAVERANRMSAANMLRSLLPLVVICLLIVGWQAFRTETGDPVREVDPTTAVRVAQAEAGYTLLVPTGLDEGYRPTSARSDAGRGGAGAPVTLEIGYVTPSGRFAGFVVSDSPTAEPVAAVLGGATGEGQVDLGGEEWTRSTTVEGETALSRVADGVTVLVTGSAPDEELETVAGSVRPYAG
;
A
#
# COMPACT_ATOMS: atom_id res chain seq x y z
N MET A 1 29.44 -97.30 -10.50
CA MET A 1 28.28 -98.22 -10.63
C MET A 1 27.51 -98.13 -9.33
N THR A 2 26.44 -97.35 -9.32
CA THR A 2 25.56 -97.09 -8.19
C THR A 2 24.18 -96.79 -8.76
N GLY A 3 23.12 -97.23 -8.08
CA GLY A 3 21.83 -96.54 -8.14
C GLY A 3 20.75 -97.12 -9.06
N ILE A 4 20.11 -98.20 -8.57
CA ILE A 4 18.66 -98.45 -8.48
C ILE A 4 17.71 -97.35 -9.02
N GLY A 5 16.68 -97.74 -9.78
CA GLY A 5 15.42 -96.99 -9.92
C GLY A 5 14.56 -97.37 -11.14
N PRO A 6 13.35 -97.93 -10.97
CA PRO A 6 12.52 -98.44 -12.06
C PRO A 6 11.58 -97.40 -12.71
N THR A 7 11.15 -97.77 -13.91
CA THR A 7 10.30 -97.11 -14.91
C THR A 7 8.90 -96.68 -14.42
N SER A 8 8.41 -95.56 -14.97
CA SER A 8 6.98 -95.29 -15.20
C SER A 8 6.88 -94.39 -16.45
N GLN A 9 6.73 -94.99 -17.64
CA GLN A 9 5.49 -95.21 -18.38
C GLN A 9 4.71 -93.93 -18.73
N HIS A 10 4.67 -93.67 -20.03
CA HIS A 10 3.89 -92.65 -20.72
C HIS A 10 2.78 -93.36 -21.51
N PRO A 11 1.53 -92.92 -21.41
CA PRO A 11 0.72 -92.79 -22.62
C PRO A 11 0.06 -91.41 -22.74
N GLN A 12 0.20 -90.81 -23.91
CA GLN A 12 -0.49 -89.59 -24.32
C GLN A 12 -1.99 -89.84 -24.46
N GLY A 13 -2.79 -89.07 -23.72
CA GLY A 13 -4.22 -88.89 -23.95
C GLY A 13 -4.48 -87.80 -25.00
N PRO A 14 -5.62 -87.83 -25.68
CA PRO A 14 -5.87 -87.02 -26.87
C PRO A 14 -6.29 -85.60 -26.50
N ASP A 15 -5.97 -84.68 -27.42
CA ASP A 15 -6.51 -83.32 -27.60
C ASP A 15 -5.78 -82.15 -26.90
N ASP A 16 -5.12 -81.37 -27.77
CA ASP A 16 -4.60 -80.02 -27.59
C ASP A 16 -5.66 -79.04 -27.05
N ALA A 17 -5.37 -78.37 -25.93
CA ALA A 17 -5.80 -77.00 -25.64
C ALA A 17 -5.05 -76.44 -24.42
N ALA A 18 -4.11 -75.52 -24.65
CA ALA A 18 -3.50 -74.73 -23.59
C ALA A 18 -4.50 -73.72 -23.01
N PRO A 19 -4.73 -73.66 -21.68
CA PRO A 19 -5.41 -72.54 -21.05
C PRO A 19 -4.37 -71.51 -20.57
N GLY A 20 -4.61 -70.25 -20.92
CA GLY A 20 -3.64 -69.17 -20.85
C GLY A 20 -3.15 -68.80 -19.46
N GLU A 21 -1.93 -68.25 -19.47
CA GLU A 21 -1.32 -67.54 -18.35
C GLU A 21 -2.25 -66.41 -17.89
N VAL A 22 -2.74 -66.52 -16.66
CA VAL A 22 -3.64 -65.53 -16.06
C VAL A 22 -2.80 -64.26 -15.81
N PRO A 23 -3.15 -63.10 -16.40
CA PRO A 23 -2.43 -61.86 -16.14
C PRO A 23 -2.54 -61.49 -14.65
N PRO A 24 -1.52 -60.83 -14.07
CA PRO A 24 -1.55 -60.46 -12.66
C PRO A 24 -2.83 -59.65 -12.36
N PRO A 25 -3.45 -59.86 -11.18
CA PRO A 25 -4.71 -59.21 -10.86
C PRO A 25 -4.57 -57.70 -10.95
N ALA A 26 -5.51 -57.05 -11.65
CA ALA A 26 -5.54 -55.60 -11.76
C ALA A 26 -5.65 -54.97 -10.37
N PRO A 27 -4.91 -53.88 -10.08
CA PRO A 27 -4.94 -53.23 -8.77
C PRO A 27 -6.37 -52.86 -8.41
N THR A 28 -6.71 -53.13 -7.16
CA THR A 28 -8.08 -53.02 -6.64
C THR A 28 -8.57 -51.57 -6.70
N ALA A 29 -9.88 -51.38 -6.79
CA ALA A 29 -10.48 -50.04 -6.77
C ALA A 29 -10.08 -49.25 -5.52
N VAL A 30 -9.81 -49.95 -4.41
CA VAL A 30 -9.32 -49.40 -3.14
C VAL A 30 -7.88 -48.89 -3.24
N GLU A 31 -6.97 -49.57 -3.96
CA GLU A 31 -5.60 -49.09 -4.21
C GLU A 31 -5.56 -47.88 -5.16
N ARG A 32 -6.46 -47.83 -6.15
CA ARG A 32 -6.64 -46.66 -7.03
C ARG A 32 -7.25 -45.48 -6.28
N ALA A 33 -8.23 -45.73 -5.42
CA ALA A 33 -8.83 -44.70 -4.56
C ALA A 33 -7.84 -44.19 -3.49
N ASN A 34 -6.98 -45.06 -2.92
CA ASN A 34 -5.94 -44.64 -1.98
C ASN A 34 -4.86 -43.77 -2.66
N ARG A 35 -4.54 -44.01 -3.94
CA ARG A 35 -3.68 -43.11 -4.74
C ARG A 35 -4.34 -41.76 -5.05
N MET A 36 -5.67 -41.72 -5.11
CA MET A 36 -6.49 -40.51 -5.30
C MET A 36 -7.02 -39.94 -3.97
N SER A 37 -6.47 -40.38 -2.84
CA SER A 37 -6.95 -40.00 -1.53
C SER A 37 -6.56 -38.56 -1.22
N ALA A 38 -7.45 -37.81 -0.56
CA ALA A 38 -7.21 -36.46 -0.08
C ALA A 38 -5.86 -36.31 0.65
N ALA A 39 -5.31 -37.39 1.23
CA ALA A 39 -3.98 -37.42 1.82
C ALA A 39 -2.82 -37.25 0.82
N ASN A 40 -2.99 -37.66 -0.44
CA ASN A 40 -2.02 -37.45 -1.51
C ASN A 40 -2.15 -36.03 -2.10
N MET A 41 -3.39 -35.53 -2.23
CA MET A 41 -3.64 -34.13 -2.60
C MET A 41 -3.13 -33.16 -1.53
N LEU A 42 -3.34 -33.47 -0.25
CA LEU A 42 -2.83 -32.68 0.87
C LEU A 42 -1.30 -32.75 0.94
N ARG A 43 -0.69 -33.91 0.67
CA ARG A 43 0.77 -34.02 0.53
C ARG A 43 1.33 -33.24 -0.65
N SER A 44 0.61 -33.11 -1.76
CA SER A 44 1.04 -32.27 -2.89
C SER A 44 0.77 -30.78 -2.68
N LEU A 45 -0.25 -30.43 -1.90
CA LEU A 45 -0.64 -29.04 -1.60
C LEU A 45 0.22 -28.44 -0.48
N LEU A 46 0.62 -29.26 0.50
CA LEU A 46 1.38 -28.79 1.66
C LEU A 46 2.71 -28.09 1.28
N PRO A 47 3.54 -28.61 0.34
CA PRO A 47 4.73 -27.89 -0.12
C PRO A 47 4.39 -26.55 -0.76
N LEU A 48 3.31 -26.49 -1.57
CA LEU A 48 2.87 -25.24 -2.21
C LEU A 48 2.40 -24.23 -1.17
N VAL A 49 1.61 -24.65 -0.18
CA VAL A 49 1.15 -23.78 0.91
C VAL A 49 2.34 -23.28 1.74
N VAL A 50 3.30 -24.16 2.06
CA VAL A 50 4.53 -23.75 2.76
C VAL A 50 5.32 -22.76 1.93
N ILE A 51 5.49 -22.98 0.62
CA ILE A 51 6.15 -22.02 -0.27
C ILE A 51 5.40 -20.69 -0.31
N CYS A 52 4.06 -20.69 -0.41
CA CYS A 52 3.25 -19.48 -0.35
C CYS A 52 3.41 -18.75 0.98
N LEU A 53 3.40 -19.47 2.11
CA LEU A 53 3.62 -18.89 3.44
C LEU A 53 5.05 -18.36 3.61
N LEU A 54 6.05 -19.00 3.03
CA LEU A 54 7.42 -18.50 2.99
C LEU A 54 7.55 -17.25 2.13
N ILE A 55 6.87 -17.20 0.98
CA ILE A 55 6.83 -16.00 0.12
C ILE A 55 6.11 -14.86 0.83
N VAL A 56 4.93 -15.10 1.40
CA VAL A 56 4.17 -14.10 2.16
C VAL A 56 4.93 -13.66 3.40
N GLY A 57 5.52 -14.60 4.14
CA GLY A 57 6.34 -14.31 5.31
C GLY A 57 7.60 -13.54 4.96
N TRP A 58 8.28 -13.88 3.86
CA TRP A 58 9.45 -13.15 3.37
C TRP A 58 9.07 -11.76 2.84
N GLN A 59 7.93 -11.62 2.16
CA GLN A 59 7.40 -10.33 1.75
C GLN A 59 7.03 -9.47 2.96
N ALA A 60 6.33 -10.02 3.95
CA ALA A 60 5.99 -9.33 5.19
C ALA A 60 7.26 -8.90 5.94
N PHE A 61 8.25 -9.80 6.07
CA PHE A 61 9.53 -9.48 6.70
C PHE A 61 10.30 -8.40 5.93
N ARG A 62 10.26 -8.41 4.59
CA ARG A 62 10.85 -7.33 3.78
C ARG A 62 10.13 -6.01 3.94
N THR A 63 8.81 -6.02 4.05
CA THR A 63 8.00 -4.82 4.35
C THR A 63 8.31 -4.27 5.74
N GLU A 64 8.61 -5.12 6.71
CA GLU A 64 9.03 -4.67 8.05
C GLU A 64 10.45 -4.07 8.10
N THR A 65 11.32 -4.37 7.12
CA THR A 65 12.73 -3.93 7.14
C THR A 65 13.03 -2.74 6.22
N GLY A 66 12.09 -2.29 5.40
CA GLY A 66 12.28 -1.12 4.54
C GLY A 66 11.13 -0.16 4.71
N ASP A 67 11.39 1.03 5.27
CA ASP A 67 10.40 2.10 5.35
C ASP A 67 9.81 2.31 3.94
N PRO A 68 8.54 1.93 3.69
CA PRO A 68 7.96 1.93 2.36
C PRO A 68 7.68 3.37 1.86
N VAL A 69 7.91 4.37 2.71
CA VAL A 69 7.71 5.78 2.41
C VAL A 69 8.84 6.27 1.52
N ARG A 70 8.53 6.51 0.24
CA ARG A 70 9.44 7.22 -0.66
C ARG A 70 9.37 8.70 -0.35
N GLU A 71 10.41 9.19 0.30
CA GLU A 71 10.60 10.62 0.52
C GLU A 71 10.87 11.35 -0.81
N VAL A 72 10.31 12.55 -0.92
CA VAL A 72 10.57 13.48 -2.03
C VAL A 72 11.09 14.80 -1.49
N ASP A 73 11.95 15.47 -2.24
CA ASP A 73 12.41 16.82 -1.87
C ASP A 73 11.38 17.88 -2.32
N PRO A 74 10.69 18.58 -1.40
CA PRO A 74 9.72 19.60 -1.75
C PRO A 74 10.36 20.89 -2.28
N THR A 75 11.68 21.08 -2.10
CA THR A 75 12.39 22.33 -2.39
C THR A 75 12.17 22.81 -3.82
N THR A 76 12.16 21.89 -4.79
CA THR A 76 11.94 22.25 -6.20
C THR A 76 10.53 22.83 -6.42
N ALA A 77 9.51 22.18 -5.87
CA ALA A 77 8.12 22.66 -6.00
C ALA A 77 7.92 23.99 -5.27
N VAL A 78 8.48 24.13 -4.06
CA VAL A 78 8.44 25.37 -3.27
C VAL A 78 9.10 26.53 -4.01
N ARG A 79 10.28 26.32 -4.60
CA ARG A 79 10.98 27.35 -5.38
C ARG A 79 10.22 27.78 -6.63
N VAL A 80 9.60 26.83 -7.34
CA VAL A 80 8.79 27.14 -8.52
C VAL A 80 7.54 27.93 -8.11
N ALA A 81 6.87 27.52 -7.04
CA ALA A 81 5.73 28.27 -6.49
C ALA A 81 6.15 29.68 -6.07
N GLN A 82 7.27 29.84 -5.37
CA GLN A 82 7.75 31.14 -4.90
C GLN A 82 8.13 32.10 -6.04
N ALA A 83 8.67 31.58 -7.14
CA ALA A 83 9.08 32.40 -8.28
C ALA A 83 7.88 33.01 -9.04
N GLU A 84 6.75 32.30 -9.08
CA GLU A 84 5.54 32.70 -9.80
C GLU A 84 4.47 33.32 -8.88
N ALA A 85 4.50 33.01 -7.58
CA ALA A 85 3.55 33.55 -6.61
C ALA A 85 3.70 35.07 -6.50
N GLY A 86 2.60 35.78 -6.73
CA GLY A 86 2.50 37.23 -6.48
C GLY A 86 2.38 37.61 -5.00
N TYR A 87 2.66 36.67 -4.08
CA TYR A 87 2.41 36.76 -2.65
C TYR A 87 3.54 36.14 -1.82
N THR A 88 3.57 36.44 -0.52
CA THR A 88 4.50 35.78 0.42
C THR A 88 4.12 34.32 0.58
N LEU A 89 4.90 33.41 -0.02
CA LEU A 89 4.65 31.99 0.08
C LEU A 89 4.83 31.51 1.53
N LEU A 90 3.82 30.84 2.07
CA LEU A 90 3.83 30.23 3.39
C LEU A 90 4.08 28.73 3.23
N VAL A 91 5.00 28.15 4.00
CA VAL A 91 5.29 26.71 3.96
C VAL A 91 5.55 26.15 5.37
N PRO A 92 5.25 24.87 5.63
CA PRO A 92 5.66 24.18 6.85
C PRO A 92 7.19 24.15 6.97
N THR A 93 7.73 24.49 8.14
CA THR A 93 9.18 24.51 8.40
C THR A 93 9.50 24.01 9.80
N GLY A 94 10.64 23.35 9.98
CA GLY A 94 11.08 22.90 11.32
C GLY A 94 10.24 21.75 11.91
N LEU A 95 9.60 20.96 11.04
CA LEU A 95 9.00 19.68 11.44
C LEU A 95 10.12 18.69 11.82
N ASP A 96 9.82 17.80 12.76
CA ASP A 96 10.72 16.71 13.12
C ASP A 96 10.86 15.68 11.99
N GLU A 97 11.90 14.85 12.07
CA GLU A 97 12.24 13.83 11.08
C GLU A 97 11.12 12.80 10.84
N GLY A 98 10.14 12.70 11.74
CA GLY A 98 8.98 11.83 11.59
C GLY A 98 8.00 12.31 10.52
N TYR A 99 8.00 13.59 10.16
CA TYR A 99 7.19 14.16 9.08
C TYR A 99 7.90 14.05 7.74
N ARG A 100 7.63 12.97 7.03
CA ARG A 100 8.32 12.63 5.78
C ARG A 100 7.52 13.13 4.58
N PRO A 101 8.02 14.10 3.80
CA PRO A 101 7.35 14.57 2.59
C PRO A 101 7.32 13.45 1.53
N THR A 102 6.12 13.12 1.04
CA THR A 102 5.87 12.05 0.06
C THR A 102 5.39 12.56 -1.29
N SER A 103 4.84 13.78 -1.31
CA SER A 103 4.44 14.47 -2.52
C SER A 103 4.69 15.96 -2.36
N ALA A 104 5.09 16.61 -3.46
CA ALA A 104 5.18 18.06 -3.54
C ALA A 104 4.83 18.46 -4.97
N ARG A 105 3.74 19.23 -5.13
CA ARG A 105 3.25 19.66 -6.44
C ARG A 105 2.89 21.13 -6.42
N SER A 106 3.15 21.80 -7.53
CA SER A 106 2.65 23.14 -7.78
C SER A 106 2.04 23.23 -9.18
N ASP A 107 1.07 24.11 -9.34
CA ASP A 107 0.48 24.50 -10.62
C ASP A 107 1.13 25.78 -11.19
N ALA A 108 2.09 26.38 -10.49
CA ALA A 108 2.87 27.52 -10.94
C ALA A 108 3.43 27.29 -12.36
N GLY A 109 3.21 28.27 -13.24
CA GLY A 109 3.61 28.22 -14.65
C GLY A 109 2.83 27.23 -15.52
N ARG A 110 1.87 26.47 -14.98
CA ARG A 110 1.00 25.56 -15.74
C ARG A 110 -0.26 26.27 -16.26
N GLY A 111 -0.67 27.36 -15.60
CA GLY A 111 -1.74 28.25 -16.06
C GLY A 111 -1.23 29.39 -16.96
N GLY A 112 -2.17 30.07 -17.64
CA GLY A 112 -1.85 31.31 -18.36
C GLY A 112 -1.44 32.44 -17.40
N ALA A 113 -0.99 33.57 -17.93
CA ALA A 113 -0.62 34.73 -17.13
C ALA A 113 -1.76 35.14 -16.17
N GLY A 114 -1.46 35.23 -14.87
CA GLY A 114 -2.44 35.56 -13.83
C GLY A 114 -3.28 34.38 -13.32
N ALA A 115 -2.94 33.14 -13.68
CA ALA A 115 -3.51 31.96 -13.04
C ALA A 115 -3.10 31.90 -11.56
N PRO A 116 -3.97 31.35 -10.69
CA PRO A 116 -3.63 31.19 -9.29
C PRO A 116 -2.44 30.25 -9.12
N VAL A 117 -1.66 30.50 -8.07
CA VAL A 117 -0.52 29.66 -7.70
C VAL A 117 -0.87 28.89 -6.45
N THR A 118 -0.98 27.58 -6.62
CA THR A 118 -1.21 26.57 -5.61
C THR A 118 0.04 25.73 -5.41
N LEU A 119 0.40 25.51 -4.15
CA LEU A 119 1.42 24.56 -3.73
C LEU A 119 0.78 23.56 -2.77
N GLU A 120 1.07 22.30 -2.99
CA GLU A 120 0.60 21.20 -2.17
C GLU A 120 1.76 20.31 -1.77
N ILE A 121 1.81 19.95 -0.49
CA ILE A 121 2.83 19.05 0.06
C ILE A 121 2.12 17.99 0.90
N GLY A 122 2.33 16.72 0.57
CA GLY A 122 1.81 15.60 1.35
C GLY A 122 2.91 15.03 2.25
N TYR A 123 2.60 14.85 3.53
CA TYR A 123 3.48 14.25 4.52
C TYR A 123 2.91 12.91 4.99
N VAL A 124 3.81 11.97 5.27
CA VAL A 124 3.53 10.88 6.20
C VAL A 124 4.01 11.33 7.57
N THR A 125 3.13 11.27 8.55
CA THR A 125 3.37 11.71 9.93
C THR A 125 4.09 10.65 10.76
N PRO A 126 4.55 10.96 12.00
CA PRO A 126 5.16 9.98 12.88
C PRO A 126 4.27 8.75 13.17
N SER A 127 2.95 8.94 13.25
CA SER A 127 1.98 7.84 13.38
C SER A 127 1.78 7.02 12.09
N GLY A 128 2.43 7.37 10.99
CA GLY A 128 2.29 6.71 9.69
C GLY A 128 1.01 7.10 8.94
N ARG A 129 0.40 8.25 9.29
CA ARG A 129 -0.84 8.75 8.68
C ARG A 129 -0.54 9.91 7.74
N PHE A 130 -1.55 10.30 6.95
CA PHE A 130 -1.38 11.33 5.95
C PHE A 130 -1.72 12.71 6.52
N ALA A 131 -0.84 13.69 6.30
CA ALA A 131 -1.10 15.11 6.50
C ALA A 131 -0.79 15.87 5.21
N GLY A 132 -1.81 16.45 4.59
CA GLY A 132 -1.71 17.28 3.41
C GLY A 132 -1.67 18.76 3.78
N PHE A 133 -0.71 19.49 3.24
CA PHE A 133 -0.62 20.94 3.28
C PHE A 133 -0.97 21.52 1.92
N VAL A 134 -1.78 22.56 1.89
CA VAL A 134 -2.12 23.31 0.67
C VAL A 134 -2.03 24.80 0.96
N VAL A 135 -1.44 25.54 0.04
CA VAL A 135 -1.44 27.00 0.03
C VAL A 135 -1.82 27.50 -1.36
N SER A 136 -2.74 28.47 -1.44
CA SER A 136 -3.18 29.06 -2.70
C SER A 136 -3.62 30.52 -2.50
N ASP A 137 -3.42 31.36 -3.52
CA ASP A 137 -3.97 32.72 -3.60
C ASP A 137 -5.42 32.77 -4.12
N SER A 138 -6.01 31.61 -4.42
CA SER A 138 -7.41 31.52 -4.80
C SER A 138 -8.20 30.64 -3.84
N PRO A 139 -9.25 31.16 -3.18
CA PRO A 139 -10.13 30.34 -2.33
C PRO A 139 -10.97 29.34 -3.16
N THR A 140 -11.03 29.54 -4.48
CA THR A 140 -11.70 28.66 -5.43
C THR A 140 -10.74 27.72 -6.15
N ALA A 141 -9.46 27.71 -5.79
CA ALA A 141 -8.52 26.72 -6.30
C ALA A 141 -9.06 25.31 -6.02
N GLU A 142 -8.94 24.40 -7.00
CA GLU A 142 -9.51 23.07 -6.89
C GLU A 142 -9.07 22.31 -5.63
N PRO A 143 -7.78 22.33 -5.23
CA PRO A 143 -7.35 21.69 -3.98
C PRO A 143 -7.95 22.32 -2.71
N VAL A 144 -8.19 23.64 -2.72
CA VAL A 144 -8.81 24.35 -1.58
C VAL A 144 -10.30 24.02 -1.51
N ALA A 145 -10.99 24.10 -2.64
CA ALA A 145 -12.41 23.80 -2.75
C ALA A 145 -12.71 22.31 -2.47
N ALA A 146 -11.80 21.41 -2.82
CA ALA A 146 -11.93 19.98 -2.53
C ALA A 146 -11.99 19.69 -1.02
N VAL A 147 -11.22 20.44 -0.22
CA VAL A 147 -11.14 20.25 1.24
C VAL A 147 -12.20 21.06 1.98
N LEU A 148 -12.34 22.34 1.63
CA LEU A 148 -13.22 23.27 2.36
C LEU A 148 -14.64 23.32 1.79
N GLY A 149 -14.86 22.78 0.59
CA GLY A 149 -16.17 22.75 -0.07
C GLY A 149 -17.17 21.88 0.69
N GLY A 150 -17.97 22.51 1.55
CA GLY A 150 -18.93 21.82 2.40
C GLY A 150 -18.37 21.37 3.75
N ALA A 151 -17.15 21.78 4.10
CA ALA A 151 -16.61 21.57 5.43
C ALA A 151 -17.43 22.35 6.47
N THR A 152 -17.65 21.73 7.63
CA THR A 152 -18.39 22.34 8.75
C THR A 152 -17.42 22.92 9.74
N GLY A 153 -17.45 24.24 9.95
CA GLY A 153 -16.61 24.92 10.95
C GLY A 153 -16.97 24.51 12.37
N GLU A 154 -15.95 24.15 13.15
CA GLU A 154 -16.07 23.69 14.54
C GLU A 154 -15.60 24.72 15.56
N GLY A 155 -14.72 25.64 15.15
CA GLY A 155 -14.22 26.71 15.99
C GLY A 155 -12.88 27.25 15.54
N GLN A 156 -12.26 28.06 16.40
CA GLN A 156 -10.94 28.63 16.18
C GLN A 156 -9.92 28.00 17.15
N VAL A 157 -8.68 27.86 16.68
CA VAL A 157 -7.54 27.34 17.44
C VAL A 157 -6.30 28.16 17.12
N ASP A 158 -5.51 28.51 18.14
CA ASP A 158 -4.23 29.21 17.96
C ASP A 158 -3.12 28.18 17.77
N LEU A 159 -2.44 28.23 16.62
CA LEU A 159 -1.36 27.32 16.27
C LEU A 159 -0.18 28.12 15.71
N GLY A 160 0.94 28.06 16.43
CA GLY A 160 2.15 28.79 16.03
C GLY A 160 2.02 30.31 16.15
N GLY A 161 1.12 30.82 17.00
CA GLY A 161 0.85 32.25 17.18
C GLY A 161 -0.07 32.85 16.13
N GLU A 162 -0.83 32.00 15.43
CA GLU A 162 -1.69 32.34 14.31
C GLU A 162 -3.06 31.70 14.53
N GLU A 163 -4.13 32.42 14.17
CA GLU A 163 -5.50 31.93 14.36
C GLU A 163 -5.92 31.05 13.18
N TRP A 164 -6.23 29.78 13.47
CA TRP A 164 -6.72 28.81 12.51
C TRP A 164 -8.18 28.49 12.78
N THR A 165 -8.94 28.28 11.71
CA THR A 165 -10.29 27.72 11.78
C THR A 165 -10.20 26.22 11.65
N ARG A 166 -10.69 25.51 12.67
CA ARG A 166 -10.90 24.07 12.62
C ARG A 166 -12.25 23.79 11.98
N SER A 167 -12.28 22.86 11.05
CA SER A 167 -13.48 22.36 10.41
C SER A 167 -13.39 20.85 10.21
N THR A 168 -14.55 20.20 10.08
CA THR A 168 -14.65 18.81 9.65
C THR A 168 -15.06 18.78 8.18
N THR A 169 -14.27 18.10 7.34
CA THR A 169 -14.53 17.94 5.91
C THR A 169 -15.77 17.08 5.66
N VAL A 170 -16.23 17.04 4.40
CA VAL A 170 -17.34 16.16 4.00
C VAL A 170 -17.03 14.67 4.19
N GLU A 171 -15.74 14.31 4.20
CA GLU A 171 -15.26 12.94 4.43
C GLU A 171 -15.07 12.61 5.92
N GLY A 172 -15.33 13.57 6.81
CA GLY A 172 -15.17 13.40 8.25
C GLY A 172 -13.74 13.55 8.74
N GLU A 173 -12.85 14.16 7.94
CA GLU A 173 -11.48 14.46 8.32
C GLU A 173 -11.37 15.86 8.94
N THR A 174 -10.39 16.06 9.81
CA THR A 174 -10.07 17.38 10.36
C THR A 174 -9.38 18.23 9.29
N ALA A 175 -9.87 19.45 9.08
CA ALA A 175 -9.23 20.47 8.28
C ALA A 175 -8.95 21.72 9.15
N LEU A 176 -7.72 22.19 9.10
CA LEU A 176 -7.27 23.44 9.70
C LEU A 176 -7.04 24.42 8.56
N SER A 177 -7.72 25.56 8.58
CA SER A 177 -7.57 26.58 7.53
C SER A 177 -7.37 27.97 8.10
N ARG A 178 -6.60 28.79 7.40
CA ARG A 178 -6.46 30.22 7.70
C ARG A 178 -6.29 31.01 6.41
N VAL A 179 -6.60 32.30 6.48
CA VAL A 179 -6.37 33.25 5.40
C VAL A 179 -5.42 34.32 5.88
N ALA A 180 -4.27 34.46 5.22
CA ALA A 180 -3.26 35.47 5.51
C ALA A 180 -2.98 36.25 4.22
N ASP A 181 -3.17 37.57 4.24
CA ASP A 181 -2.92 38.47 3.10
C ASP A 181 -3.56 38.03 1.77
N GLY A 182 -4.77 37.45 1.83
CA GLY A 182 -5.49 36.93 0.66
C GLY A 182 -5.06 35.53 0.21
N VAL A 183 -4.08 34.92 0.89
CA VAL A 183 -3.62 33.56 0.66
C VAL A 183 -4.34 32.62 1.62
N THR A 184 -4.98 31.60 1.08
CA THR A 184 -5.59 30.52 1.85
C THR A 184 -4.55 29.45 2.11
N VAL A 185 -4.36 29.11 3.38
CA VAL A 185 -3.53 28.01 3.84
C VAL A 185 -4.42 27.00 4.52
N LEU A 186 -4.25 25.73 4.21
CA LEU A 186 -4.93 24.66 4.91
C LEU A 186 -4.02 23.45 5.15
N VAL A 187 -4.38 22.71 6.18
CA VAL A 187 -3.82 21.41 6.53
C VAL A 187 -4.98 20.45 6.77
N THR A 188 -4.97 19.29 6.14
CA THR A 188 -6.02 18.28 6.28
C THR A 188 -5.44 16.89 6.13
N GLY A 189 -6.13 15.87 6.64
CA GLY A 189 -5.83 14.49 6.30
C GLY A 189 -6.28 13.51 7.35
N SER A 190 -5.76 12.30 7.24
CA SER A 190 -6.14 11.17 8.08
C SER A 190 -5.31 11.03 9.36
N ALA A 191 -4.33 11.91 9.57
CA ALA A 191 -3.54 11.96 10.79
C ALA A 191 -4.35 12.47 12.00
N PRO A 192 -3.96 12.11 13.23
CA PRO A 192 -4.53 12.69 14.44
C PRO A 192 -4.44 14.22 14.45
N ASP A 193 -5.39 14.86 15.12
CA ASP A 193 -5.48 16.32 15.21
C ASP A 193 -4.16 16.96 15.65
N GLU A 194 -3.49 16.38 16.65
CA GLU A 194 -2.23 16.93 17.19
C GLU A 194 -1.11 16.94 16.15
N GLU A 195 -1.10 15.94 15.25
CA GLU A 195 -0.10 15.86 14.19
C GLU A 195 -0.41 16.85 13.05
N LEU A 196 -1.69 17.07 12.73
CA LEU A 196 -2.13 18.11 11.79
C LEU A 196 -1.85 19.51 12.34
N GLU A 197 -2.11 19.73 13.62
CA GLU A 197 -1.82 20.96 14.34
C GLU A 197 -0.33 21.29 14.36
N THR A 198 0.52 20.26 14.49
CA THR A 198 1.97 20.42 14.39
C THR A 198 2.38 20.92 13.00
N VAL A 199 1.80 20.36 11.93
CA VAL A 199 2.04 20.85 10.56
C VAL A 199 1.56 22.29 10.39
N ALA A 200 0.34 22.60 10.82
CA ALA A 200 -0.23 23.95 10.74
C ALA A 200 0.59 24.98 11.56
N GLY A 201 0.96 24.63 12.78
CA GLY A 201 1.75 25.48 13.69
C GLY A 201 3.20 25.69 13.23
N SER A 202 3.70 24.86 12.30
CA SER A 202 5.02 24.99 11.69
C SER A 202 5.07 25.92 10.47
N VAL A 203 3.91 26.40 10.00
CA VAL A 203 3.83 27.22 8.78
C VAL A 203 4.45 28.59 9.01
N ARG A 204 5.47 28.93 8.22
CA ARG A 204 6.17 30.22 8.26
C ARG A 204 6.32 30.80 6.85
N PRO A 205 6.53 32.12 6.73
CA PRO A 205 6.99 32.73 5.49
C PRO A 205 8.24 32.03 4.97
N TYR A 206 8.23 31.63 3.70
CA TYR A 206 9.38 31.03 3.06
C TYR A 206 10.50 32.07 2.92
N ALA A 207 11.59 31.88 3.67
CA ALA A 207 12.84 32.59 3.50
C ALA A 207 13.75 31.73 2.62
N GLY A 208 13.93 32.14 1.35
CA GLY A 208 14.78 31.44 0.38
C GLY A 208 16.27 31.61 0.61
#